data_AF-A0A9D6CS94-F1
#
_entry.id   AF-A0A9D6CS94-F1
#
_cell.length_a   1.000
_cell.length_b   1.000
_cell.length_c   1.000
_cell.angle_alpha   90.00
_cell.angle_beta   90.00
_cell.angle_gamma   90.00
#
_symmetry.space_group_name_H-M   'P 1'
#
loop_
_entity.id
_entity.type
_entity.pdbx_description
1 polymer ?
#
loop_
_entity_poly.entity_id
_entity_poly.type
_entity_poly.pdbx_seq_one_letter_code
_entity_poly.pdbx_strand_id
1 'polypeptide(L)'
;MARPHPRRQGELGAGRDHGHSADLRGPGRRRRACRSHPGRPRPVAATVRPARSRLASRVLLLLRRPRRGPRHGQPARHPARALEAARAARRRGRRLPAHRALRSARGRQREVQSLEVVSGDRPALAGARRTLRPRDRRASPSAGGILSVVGPKPVVIDTDPGVDDALALLLALASPEIRVEAVTVVAGNAPVEKCARNALRTIAASGTLDPPPVAMGCERPLRRDLVTAPHVHGQDGLGDVATPFDKGLRDPLRVHAVDAILETVSARPGEITIVALGPLTNLATAILRDPSTMALTKEIVVMGGALACPGNVTEVAEYNFFADPEAAQVVLHSGVEVSLCPLDATSQALLERSELERRLRDSRRLSCGFVRAILPRYFAFAETRRGDAVCALHDPLAVGLAIDPTLARFDRFRCDVETDGKLTTGMLVADRRERPSGQENVRAAMGLDVRRFLDLFLDRVLGSPKP
;
A
#
# COMPACT_ATOMS: atom_id res chain seq x y z
N MET A 1 15.54 79.60 9.19
CA MET A 1 14.54 80.03 10.19
C MET A 1 13.49 78.92 10.30
N ALA A 2 12.90 78.58 11.45
CA ALA A 2 13.39 78.59 12.83
C ALA A 2 12.58 77.52 13.62
N ARG A 3 13.22 76.89 14.62
CA ARG A 3 12.62 75.95 15.60
C ARG A 3 11.79 76.75 16.64
N PRO A 4 10.94 76.17 17.54
CA PRO A 4 11.44 75.21 18.55
C PRO A 4 10.49 74.18 19.22
N HIS A 5 11.15 73.31 20.01
CA HIS A 5 10.62 72.46 21.10
C HIS A 5 10.51 73.24 22.44
N PRO A 6 9.81 72.70 23.45
CA PRO A 6 10.45 72.00 24.61
C PRO A 6 10.14 70.47 24.63
N ARG A 7 10.66 69.55 25.46
CA ARG A 7 11.78 69.47 26.46
C ARG A 7 11.73 70.19 27.82
N ARG A 8 11.41 69.45 28.91
CA ARG A 8 12.07 69.29 30.26
C ARG A 8 11.01 68.99 31.36
N GLN A 9 11.26 68.38 32.54
CA GLN A 9 12.42 67.77 33.24
C GLN A 9 11.89 66.74 34.28
N GLY A 10 12.57 65.63 34.61
CA GLY A 10 13.44 65.47 35.81
C GLY A 10 12.78 64.52 36.85
N GLU A 11 13.42 63.78 37.76
CA GLU A 11 14.84 63.50 38.14
C GLU A 11 14.93 62.07 38.77
N LEU A 12 16.03 61.30 38.61
CA LEU A 12 17.12 60.95 39.58
C LEU A 12 16.67 60.24 40.89
N GLY A 13 17.39 59.26 41.47
CA GLY A 13 18.69 58.61 41.18
C GLY A 13 18.68 57.13 41.69
N ALA A 14 19.69 56.25 41.64
CA ALA A 14 21.17 56.29 41.52
C ALA A 14 21.88 55.78 42.81
N GLY A 15 22.69 54.71 42.70
CA GLY A 15 23.53 54.09 43.76
C GLY A 15 23.34 52.56 43.82
N ARG A 16 24.30 51.64 43.53
CA ARG A 16 25.70 51.42 44.02
C ARG A 16 25.75 51.09 45.52
N ASP A 17 26.59 50.17 46.03
CA ASP A 17 27.49 49.14 45.46
C ASP A 17 27.96 48.17 46.58
N HIS A 18 28.40 46.95 46.25
CA HIS A 18 29.23 46.04 47.09
C HIS A 18 28.57 45.56 48.44
N GLY A 19 29.05 44.56 49.19
CA GLY A 19 30.05 43.50 49.01
C GLY A 19 30.39 42.77 50.34
N HIS A 20 30.65 41.45 50.30
CA HIS A 20 31.42 40.64 51.28
C HIS A 20 30.89 40.31 52.72
N SER A 21 30.45 39.04 52.88
CA SER A 21 30.95 37.98 53.82
C SER A 21 30.94 38.07 55.37
N ALA A 22 30.68 36.88 55.98
CA ALA A 22 31.11 36.38 57.32
C ALA A 22 30.32 36.83 58.60
N ASP A 23 30.16 36.06 59.70
CA ASP A 23 30.47 34.64 60.04
C ASP A 23 29.79 34.17 61.38
N LEU A 24 29.82 32.86 61.69
CA LEU A 24 29.62 32.17 63.00
C LEU A 24 28.16 32.12 63.60
N ARG A 25 27.71 31.13 64.39
CA ARG A 25 28.35 30.14 65.31
C ARG A 25 27.65 28.75 65.35
N GLY A 26 28.38 27.69 65.72
CA GLY A 26 27.87 26.34 66.10
C GLY A 26 27.50 26.21 67.61
N PRO A 27 27.64 25.04 68.31
CA PRO A 27 28.46 23.84 67.99
C PRO A 27 27.87 22.43 68.34
N GLY A 28 28.57 21.32 67.99
CA GLY A 28 28.19 19.95 68.43
C GLY A 28 29.12 18.77 68.03
N ARG A 29 30.18 18.53 68.83
CA ARG A 29 31.12 17.36 68.97
C ARG A 29 30.66 15.96 68.48
N ARG A 30 31.50 14.95 68.09
CA ARG A 30 32.98 14.71 68.17
C ARG A 30 33.47 13.55 67.23
N ARG A 31 34.80 13.33 67.14
CA ARG A 31 35.54 12.43 66.19
C ARG A 31 35.95 11.04 66.76
N ARG A 32 36.27 10.07 65.87
CA ARG A 32 37.46 9.14 65.79
C ARG A 32 37.11 7.82 65.05
N ALA A 33 38.00 6.96 64.51
CA ALA A 33 39.31 7.12 63.82
C ALA A 33 39.86 5.75 63.26
N CYS A 34 40.42 5.76 62.03
CA CYS A 34 41.54 4.93 61.50
C CYS A 34 41.49 3.37 61.30
N ARG A 35 42.31 2.94 60.30
CA ARG A 35 42.81 1.57 59.94
C ARG A 35 41.84 0.67 59.12
N SER A 36 42.26 -0.13 58.12
CA SER A 36 43.58 -0.37 57.48
C SER A 36 43.44 -1.02 56.07
N HIS A 37 44.47 -0.86 55.21
CA HIS A 37 44.73 -1.63 53.97
C HIS A 37 45.41 -2.99 54.29
N PRO A 38 45.73 -3.90 53.32
CA PRO A 38 45.36 -3.99 51.88
C PRO A 38 44.82 -5.39 51.45
N GLY A 39 44.49 -5.60 50.15
CA GLY A 39 44.28 -6.95 49.61
C GLY A 39 43.70 -7.06 48.18
N ARG A 40 44.56 -7.31 47.18
CA ARG A 40 44.24 -7.91 45.86
C ARG A 40 45.33 -8.97 45.61
N PRO A 41 45.02 -10.16 45.04
CA PRO A 41 44.97 -10.23 43.57
C PRO A 41 44.08 -11.33 42.92
N ARG A 42 43.49 -10.96 41.77
CA ARG A 42 43.35 -11.74 40.51
C ARG A 42 42.42 -12.98 40.46
N PRO A 43 42.06 -13.44 39.23
CA PRO A 43 40.76 -14.09 38.97
C PRO A 43 40.85 -15.61 38.76
N VAL A 44 39.69 -16.27 38.76
CA VAL A 44 39.52 -17.64 38.28
C VAL A 44 38.79 -17.64 36.94
N ALA A 45 39.41 -18.23 35.93
CA ALA A 45 38.77 -18.54 34.66
C ALA A 45 38.14 -19.94 34.71
N ALA A 46 36.99 -20.13 34.06
CA ALA A 46 36.39 -21.44 33.84
C ALA A 46 36.16 -21.65 32.33
N THR A 47 37.03 -22.44 31.72
CA THR A 47 36.93 -22.90 30.32
C THR A 47 36.05 -24.15 30.22
N VAL A 48 34.94 -24.10 29.48
CA VAL A 48 34.29 -25.32 28.96
C VAL A 48 33.77 -25.11 27.53
N ARG A 49 34.40 -25.82 26.59
CA ARG A 49 33.92 -26.26 25.26
C ARG A 49 34.82 -27.43 24.84
N PRO A 50 34.45 -28.32 23.90
CA PRO A 50 33.18 -28.40 23.16
C PRO A 50 32.54 -29.81 23.18
N ALA A 51 31.32 -29.92 22.65
CA ALA A 51 30.83 -31.16 22.04
C ALA A 51 30.61 -30.92 20.53
N ARG A 52 31.05 -31.88 19.70
CA ARG A 52 30.91 -31.84 18.24
C ARG A 52 29.68 -32.64 17.82
N SER A 53 28.93 -32.15 16.84
CA SER A 53 28.29 -33.04 15.86
C SER A 53 28.78 -32.63 14.46
N ARG A 54 29.30 -33.61 13.71
CA ARG A 54 29.63 -33.49 12.29
C ARG A 54 28.81 -34.55 11.57
N LEU A 55 27.99 -34.11 10.60
CA LEU A 55 27.54 -34.95 9.51
C LEU A 55 27.39 -34.07 8.27
N ALA A 56 28.47 -34.06 7.47
CA ALA A 56 28.42 -33.73 6.05
C ALA A 56 28.10 -35.05 5.30
N SER A 57 27.72 -35.12 4.02
CA SER A 57 28.05 -34.28 2.87
C SER A 57 27.07 -34.57 1.69
N ARG A 58 27.28 -33.89 0.55
CA ARG A 58 26.66 -34.09 -0.78
C ARG A 58 25.23 -33.49 -0.86
N VAL A 59 24.88 -32.71 -1.87
CA VAL A 59 25.30 -32.78 -3.29
C VAL A 59 25.81 -31.43 -3.84
N LEU A 60 26.91 -31.48 -4.61
CA LEU A 60 27.31 -30.38 -5.51
C LEU A 60 28.17 -30.94 -6.65
N LEU A 61 27.62 -31.08 -7.87
CA LEU A 61 28.32 -30.87 -9.15
C LEU A 61 27.37 -30.97 -10.36
N LEU A 62 27.83 -30.44 -11.51
CA LEU A 62 27.16 -30.36 -12.83
C LEU A 62 26.02 -29.30 -12.81
N LEU A 63 26.11 -28.20 -13.55
CA LEU A 63 26.35 -28.15 -15.00
C LEU A 63 27.54 -27.27 -15.46
N ARG A 64 27.93 -27.48 -16.72
CA ARG A 64 29.15 -26.97 -17.37
C ARG A 64 29.05 -25.50 -17.79
N ARG A 65 30.14 -24.74 -17.62
CA ARG A 65 30.38 -23.49 -18.38
C ARG A 65 30.86 -23.80 -19.81
N PRO A 66 30.31 -23.15 -20.86
CA PRO A 66 30.98 -23.01 -22.14
C PRO A 66 32.11 -21.95 -22.08
N ARG A 67 32.99 -21.98 -23.09
CA ARG A 67 34.26 -21.24 -23.13
C ARG A 67 34.11 -19.78 -23.61
N ARG A 68 35.11 -18.95 -23.27
CA ARG A 68 35.32 -17.62 -23.86
C ARG A 68 35.75 -17.73 -25.33
N GLY A 69 35.15 -16.90 -26.19
CA GLY A 69 35.65 -16.52 -27.53
C GLY A 69 36.10 -15.04 -27.53
N PRO A 70 36.81 -14.57 -28.58
CA PRO A 70 37.83 -13.53 -28.41
C PRO A 70 37.32 -12.09 -28.30
N ARG A 71 38.17 -11.27 -27.67
CA ARG A 71 38.05 -9.80 -27.61
C ARG A 71 38.40 -9.19 -28.96
N HIS A 72 37.55 -8.32 -29.47
CA HIS A 72 37.99 -7.13 -30.21
C HIS A 72 37.61 -5.90 -29.41
N GLY A 73 38.59 -5.03 -29.15
CA GLY A 73 38.39 -3.80 -28.41
C GLY A 73 38.47 -2.58 -29.32
N GLN A 74 37.62 -1.61 -29.06
CA GLN A 74 37.93 -0.17 -29.14
C GLN A 74 37.03 0.57 -28.13
N PRO A 75 37.48 1.67 -27.52
CA PRO A 75 36.77 2.29 -26.40
C PRO A 75 35.57 3.11 -26.86
N ALA A 76 34.41 2.87 -26.25
CA ALA A 76 33.22 3.69 -26.46
C ALA A 76 33.43 5.11 -25.89
N ARG A 77 33.31 6.12 -26.75
CA ARG A 77 33.35 7.53 -26.35
C ARG A 77 32.04 7.91 -25.64
N HIS A 78 32.15 8.64 -24.52
CA HIS A 78 31.02 9.29 -23.84
C HIS A 78 30.16 10.13 -24.80
N PRO A 79 28.82 10.03 -24.76
CA PRO A 79 27.93 11.00 -25.37
C PRO A 79 27.27 11.92 -24.33
N ALA A 80 28.06 12.63 -23.53
CA ALA A 80 27.58 13.74 -22.67
C ALA A 80 27.17 15.01 -23.49
N ARG A 81 26.72 14.81 -24.75
CA ARG A 81 26.34 15.86 -25.71
C ARG A 81 25.04 15.58 -26.47
N ALA A 82 24.32 14.50 -26.14
CA ALA A 82 22.99 14.26 -26.71
C ALA A 82 21.87 15.09 -26.05
N LEU A 83 22.11 15.67 -24.87
CA LEU A 83 21.08 16.33 -24.06
C LEU A 83 20.88 17.84 -24.34
N GLU A 84 21.80 18.49 -25.05
CA GLU A 84 21.67 19.93 -25.41
C GLU A 84 20.87 20.14 -26.71
N ALA A 85 20.96 19.22 -27.68
CA ALA A 85 20.22 19.34 -28.94
C ALA A 85 18.69 19.27 -28.74
N ALA A 86 18.22 18.44 -27.80
CA ALA A 86 16.79 18.30 -27.48
C ALA A 86 16.17 19.56 -26.84
N ARG A 87 16.98 20.42 -26.19
CA ARG A 87 16.50 21.64 -25.52
C ARG A 87 16.35 22.84 -26.47
N ALA A 88 16.93 22.80 -27.66
CA ALA A 88 16.78 23.86 -28.67
C ALA A 88 15.48 23.76 -29.50
N ALA A 89 14.90 22.56 -29.64
CA ALA A 89 13.76 22.32 -30.53
C ALA A 89 12.40 22.81 -29.98
N ARG A 90 12.23 23.00 -28.66
CA ARG A 90 10.97 23.48 -28.05
C ARG A 90 10.78 25.01 -28.04
N ARG A 91 11.67 25.78 -28.69
CA ARG A 91 11.59 27.26 -28.77
C ARG A 91 11.21 27.82 -30.16
N ARG A 92 10.78 26.98 -31.11
CA ARG A 92 10.26 27.45 -32.41
C ARG A 92 8.92 26.81 -32.72
N GLY A 93 7.85 27.52 -32.35
CA GLY A 93 6.49 27.09 -32.63
C GLY A 93 6.22 27.02 -34.14
N ARG A 94 5.93 25.83 -34.64
CA ARG A 94 5.26 25.62 -35.94
C ARG A 94 4.20 24.54 -35.78
N ARG A 95 2.94 24.92 -36.04
CA ARG A 95 1.84 23.97 -36.26
C ARG A 95 2.08 23.28 -37.61
N LEU A 96 1.69 22.01 -37.72
CA LEU A 96 1.48 21.32 -39.00
C LEU A 96 0.02 20.88 -39.09
N PRO A 97 -0.63 20.96 -40.27
CA PRO A 97 -2.09 20.87 -40.38
C PRO A 97 -2.61 19.44 -40.54
N ALA A 98 -3.90 19.27 -40.24
CA ALA A 98 -4.63 18.03 -40.48
C ALA A 98 -4.90 17.81 -41.98
N HIS A 99 -4.98 16.55 -42.41
CA HIS A 99 -5.56 16.17 -43.70
C HIS A 99 -6.85 15.35 -43.51
N ARG A 100 -7.84 15.67 -44.34
CA ARG A 100 -9.17 15.07 -44.35
C ARG A 100 -9.45 14.52 -45.76
N ALA A 101 -10.34 13.53 -45.82
CA ALA A 101 -10.99 12.96 -46.99
C ALA A 101 -10.18 11.97 -47.85
N LEU A 102 -10.74 10.76 -47.98
CA LEU A 102 -11.47 10.40 -49.19
C LEU A 102 -12.71 9.57 -48.83
N ARG A 103 -13.77 9.66 -49.64
CA ARG A 103 -15.06 9.00 -49.43
C ARG A 103 -15.49 8.29 -50.72
N SER A 104 -16.30 7.25 -50.56
CA SER A 104 -17.12 6.57 -51.58
C SER A 104 -16.44 5.72 -52.66
N ALA A 105 -16.85 4.45 -52.71
CA ALA A 105 -17.57 3.89 -53.84
C ALA A 105 -18.69 2.96 -53.33
N ARG A 106 -19.91 3.08 -53.88
CA ARG A 106 -21.04 2.15 -53.66
C ARG A 106 -21.08 1.14 -54.81
N GLY A 107 -21.56 -0.09 -54.61
CA GLY A 107 -21.84 -0.95 -55.77
C GLY A 107 -22.43 -2.36 -55.56
N ARG A 108 -23.76 -2.42 -55.51
CA ARG A 108 -24.65 -3.49 -56.07
C ARG A 108 -24.95 -4.76 -55.26
N GLN A 109 -26.16 -5.25 -55.51
CA GLN A 109 -26.92 -6.34 -54.88
C GLN A 109 -26.91 -7.61 -55.74
N ARG A 110 -27.20 -8.76 -55.11
CA ARG A 110 -28.04 -9.93 -55.52
C ARG A 110 -27.72 -11.05 -54.51
N GLU A 111 -28.63 -11.55 -53.67
CA GLU A 111 -29.92 -12.22 -53.92
C GLU A 111 -29.76 -13.56 -54.67
N VAL A 112 -30.10 -14.68 -53.99
CA VAL A 112 -30.85 -15.88 -54.48
C VAL A 112 -30.91 -16.98 -53.38
N GLN A 113 -32.12 -17.19 -52.86
CA GLN A 113 -32.82 -18.46 -52.50
C GLN A 113 -32.17 -19.60 -51.68
N SER A 114 -32.69 -19.74 -50.45
CA SER A 114 -33.40 -20.92 -49.88
C SER A 114 -33.30 -22.33 -50.51
N LEU A 115 -33.20 -23.34 -49.63
CA LEU A 115 -33.80 -24.68 -49.79
C LEU A 115 -34.22 -25.27 -48.42
N GLU A 116 -35.47 -25.74 -48.31
CA GLU A 116 -36.02 -26.47 -47.16
C GLU A 116 -35.98 -28.00 -47.38
N VAL A 117 -36.06 -28.81 -46.31
CA VAL A 117 -36.56 -30.20 -46.38
C VAL A 117 -37.43 -30.54 -45.15
N VAL A 118 -38.57 -31.20 -45.42
CA VAL A 118 -39.75 -31.46 -44.56
C VAL A 118 -40.39 -32.80 -45.03
N SER A 119 -41.00 -33.71 -44.25
CA SER A 119 -41.37 -33.86 -42.82
C SER A 119 -41.23 -35.34 -42.36
N GLY A 120 -41.59 -35.68 -41.11
CA GLY A 120 -41.76 -37.08 -40.66
C GLY A 120 -42.51 -37.24 -39.33
N ASP A 121 -43.79 -37.60 -39.40
CA ASP A 121 -44.84 -37.56 -38.37
C ASP A 121 -44.71 -38.43 -37.08
N ARG A 122 -45.61 -38.13 -36.12
CA ARG A 122 -45.94 -38.91 -34.91
C ARG A 122 -46.93 -40.07 -35.21
N PRO A 123 -47.26 -40.95 -34.25
CA PRO A 123 -48.41 -40.66 -33.36
C PRO A 123 -48.23 -41.08 -31.89
N ALA A 124 -49.23 -40.77 -31.06
CA ALA A 124 -49.24 -40.99 -29.61
C ALA A 124 -50.15 -42.16 -29.18
N LEU A 125 -49.99 -42.65 -27.94
CA LEU A 125 -50.96 -43.49 -27.24
C LEU A 125 -51.07 -43.08 -25.76
N ALA A 126 -52.27 -43.23 -25.19
CA ALA A 126 -52.62 -42.75 -23.85
C ALA A 126 -52.80 -43.90 -22.84
N GLY A 127 -52.66 -43.60 -21.55
CA GLY A 127 -52.95 -44.52 -20.45
C GLY A 127 -53.06 -43.80 -19.11
N ALA A 128 -54.23 -43.83 -18.48
CA ALA A 128 -54.55 -43.05 -17.28
C ALA A 128 -54.47 -43.87 -15.98
N ARG A 129 -54.29 -43.20 -14.83
CA ARG A 129 -55.10 -43.48 -13.61
C ARG A 129 -55.04 -42.40 -12.52
N ARG A 130 -56.22 -42.23 -11.92
CA ARG A 130 -56.64 -41.57 -10.64
C ARG A 130 -55.74 -42.00 -9.45
N THR A 131 -55.66 -41.35 -8.28
CA THR A 131 -56.27 -40.14 -7.66
C THR A 131 -55.59 -39.92 -6.29
N LEU A 132 -55.58 -38.69 -5.75
CA LEU A 132 -56.11 -38.33 -4.40
C LEU A 132 -55.66 -36.91 -3.99
N ARG A 133 -56.60 -36.07 -3.51
CA ARG A 133 -56.30 -34.85 -2.73
C ARG A 133 -56.26 -35.20 -1.24
N PRO A 134 -55.56 -34.41 -0.42
CA PRO A 134 -56.34 -33.62 0.54
C PRO A 134 -55.87 -32.16 0.75
N ARG A 135 -56.87 -31.28 0.81
CA ARG A 135 -57.02 -30.02 1.59
C ARG A 135 -55.80 -29.18 2.00
N ASP A 136 -55.80 -27.95 1.47
CA ASP A 136 -55.76 -26.67 2.21
C ASP A 136 -54.90 -26.55 3.47
N ARG A 137 -53.75 -25.86 3.31
CA ARG A 137 -53.43 -24.67 4.12
C ARG A 137 -52.75 -23.60 3.25
N ARG A 138 -53.47 -22.53 2.91
CA ARG A 138 -52.84 -21.27 2.47
C ARG A 138 -52.22 -20.61 3.70
N ALA A 139 -50.93 -20.78 3.90
CA ALA A 139 -50.13 -19.91 4.75
C ALA A 139 -49.39 -18.93 3.83
N SER A 140 -49.82 -17.66 3.85
CA SER A 140 -49.05 -16.58 3.22
C SER A 140 -47.70 -16.49 3.95
N PRO A 141 -46.54 -16.49 3.27
CA PRO A 141 -45.29 -16.12 3.92
C PRO A 141 -45.41 -14.63 4.28
N SER A 142 -45.47 -14.33 5.57
CA SER A 142 -45.36 -12.97 6.05
C SER A 142 -44.03 -12.39 5.59
N ALA A 143 -44.05 -11.15 5.10
CA ALA A 143 -42.85 -10.40 4.75
C ALA A 143 -42.10 -9.98 6.02
N GLY A 144 -41.55 -10.96 6.73
CA GLY A 144 -40.62 -10.82 7.83
C GLY A 144 -39.21 -11.12 7.34
N GLY A 145 -38.75 -10.34 6.34
CA GLY A 145 -37.36 -10.39 5.93
C GLY A 145 -36.51 -9.97 7.12
N ILE A 146 -35.84 -10.95 7.75
CA ILE A 146 -34.77 -10.67 8.69
C ILE A 146 -33.70 -9.98 7.86
N LEU A 147 -33.66 -8.65 7.93
CA LEU A 147 -32.51 -7.87 7.56
C LEU A 147 -31.38 -8.39 8.43
N SER A 148 -30.58 -9.30 7.89
CA SER A 148 -29.28 -9.62 8.47
C SER A 148 -28.54 -8.29 8.53
N VAL A 149 -28.37 -7.75 9.74
CA VAL A 149 -27.54 -6.57 9.96
C VAL A 149 -26.12 -7.06 9.68
N VAL A 150 -25.70 -6.92 8.42
CA VAL A 150 -24.39 -7.32 7.96
C VAL A 150 -23.40 -6.46 8.73
N GLY A 151 -22.68 -7.07 9.66
CA GLY A 151 -21.66 -6.40 10.43
C GLY A 151 -20.54 -5.85 9.53
N PRO A 152 -19.67 -4.99 10.08
CA PRO A 152 -18.51 -4.49 9.35
C PRO A 152 -17.69 -5.68 8.80
N LYS A 153 -17.30 -5.60 7.52
CA LYS A 153 -16.51 -6.67 6.88
C LYS A 153 -15.16 -6.80 7.60
N PRO A 154 -14.78 -7.98 8.11
CA PRO A 154 -13.49 -8.16 8.76
C PRO A 154 -12.37 -8.11 7.72
N VAL A 155 -11.38 -7.25 7.96
CA VAL A 155 -10.23 -7.07 7.07
C VAL A 155 -8.90 -7.22 7.79
N VAL A 156 -7.90 -7.75 7.09
CA VAL A 156 -6.49 -7.62 7.43
C VAL A 156 -5.88 -6.63 6.44
N ILE A 157 -5.10 -5.66 6.92
CA ILE A 157 -4.38 -4.72 6.06
C ILE A 157 -2.90 -5.08 6.07
N ASP A 158 -2.36 -5.52 4.93
CA ASP A 158 -0.94 -5.83 4.74
C ASP A 158 -0.26 -4.66 4.02
N THR A 159 0.72 -4.02 4.64
CA THR A 159 1.16 -2.66 4.28
C THR A 159 2.63 -2.42 4.63
N ASP A 160 3.30 -1.47 4.00
CA ASP A 160 4.69 -1.09 4.26
C ASP A 160 4.82 0.42 4.60
N PRO A 161 4.15 0.94 5.65
CA PRO A 161 3.62 2.30 5.62
C PRO A 161 4.55 3.43 5.17
N GLY A 162 4.33 3.82 3.92
CA GLY A 162 4.62 5.08 3.27
C GLY A 162 3.64 6.20 3.67
N VAL A 163 3.44 7.17 2.77
CA VAL A 163 2.58 8.34 3.04
C VAL A 163 1.13 8.07 2.65
N ASP A 164 0.91 7.42 1.51
CA ASP A 164 -0.36 6.94 0.99
C ASP A 164 -0.91 5.75 1.78
N ASP A 165 -0.08 4.77 2.15
CA ASP A 165 -0.43 3.73 3.14
C ASP A 165 -1.02 4.34 4.41
N ALA A 166 -0.39 5.40 4.92
CA ALA A 166 -0.84 6.06 6.14
C ALA A 166 -2.20 6.73 5.95
N LEU A 167 -2.48 7.29 4.76
CA LEU A 167 -3.81 7.78 4.40
C LEU A 167 -4.82 6.63 4.25
N ALA A 168 -4.40 5.45 3.77
CA ALA A 168 -5.24 4.29 3.59
C ALA A 168 -5.65 3.66 4.93
N LEU A 169 -4.70 3.55 5.87
CA LEU A 169 -4.97 3.17 7.26
C LEU A 169 -5.92 4.16 7.96
N LEU A 170 -5.74 5.47 7.76
CA LEU A 170 -6.67 6.48 8.29
C LEU A 170 -8.08 6.34 7.68
N LEU A 171 -8.18 6.06 6.37
CA LEU A 171 -9.46 5.79 5.72
C LEU A 171 -10.11 4.53 6.31
N ALA A 172 -9.34 3.47 6.49
CA ALA A 172 -9.86 2.20 7.00
C ALA A 172 -10.41 2.33 8.42
N LEU A 173 -9.64 2.96 9.31
CA LEU A 173 -10.02 3.17 10.72
C LEU A 173 -11.21 4.15 10.89
N ALA A 174 -11.53 4.95 9.87
CA ALA A 174 -12.66 5.89 9.87
C ALA A 174 -13.92 5.34 9.18
N SER A 175 -13.88 4.11 8.65
CA SER A 175 -14.93 3.52 7.78
C SER A 175 -15.66 2.37 8.47
N PRO A 176 -16.91 2.56 8.96
CA PRO A 176 -17.70 1.53 9.67
C PRO A 176 -18.17 0.37 8.79
N GLU A 177 -17.94 0.42 7.47
CA GLU A 177 -18.22 -0.67 6.53
C GLU A 177 -17.23 -1.84 6.68
N ILE A 178 -16.08 -1.59 7.30
CA ILE A 178 -15.01 -2.57 7.54
C ILE A 178 -14.56 -2.55 9.00
N ARG A 179 -13.99 -3.66 9.47
CA ARG A 179 -13.34 -3.78 10.76
C ARG A 179 -11.93 -4.31 10.54
N VAL A 180 -10.93 -3.51 10.90
CA VAL A 180 -9.53 -3.95 10.83
C VAL A 180 -9.29 -4.92 11.99
N GLU A 181 -9.13 -6.20 11.69
CA GLU A 181 -8.84 -7.25 12.68
C GLU A 181 -7.34 -7.28 13.02
N ALA A 182 -6.49 -7.00 12.02
CA ALA A 182 -5.04 -6.84 12.19
C ALA A 182 -4.45 -5.92 11.10
N VAL A 183 -3.34 -5.26 11.43
CA VAL A 183 -2.44 -4.62 10.46
C VAL A 183 -1.14 -5.44 10.42
N THR A 184 -0.80 -5.97 9.26
CA THR A 184 0.42 -6.75 9.03
C THR A 184 1.39 -5.91 8.21
N VAL A 185 2.67 -6.01 8.54
CA VAL A 185 3.68 -5.08 8.00
C VAL A 185 4.74 -5.82 7.21
N VAL A 186 5.09 -5.32 6.03
CA VAL A 186 6.13 -5.85 5.15
C VAL A 186 7.21 -4.79 4.90
N ALA A 187 8.42 -5.21 4.52
CA ALA A 187 9.44 -4.29 4.02
C ALA A 187 9.12 -3.84 2.59
N GLY A 188 9.31 -2.54 2.32
CA GLY A 188 9.06 -1.94 1.02
C GLY A 188 9.49 -0.47 1.03
N ASN A 189 8.55 0.47 1.05
CA ASN A 189 8.79 1.92 1.10
C ASN A 189 9.89 2.33 2.08
N ALA A 190 9.97 1.63 3.22
CA ALA A 190 11.13 1.61 4.13
C ALA A 190 11.42 0.16 4.63
N PRO A 191 12.52 -0.06 5.39
CA PRO A 191 12.72 -1.30 6.14
C PRO A 191 11.58 -1.58 7.12
N VAL A 192 11.26 -2.86 7.36
CA VAL A 192 10.02 -3.29 8.03
C VAL A 192 9.84 -2.68 9.43
N GLU A 193 10.93 -2.41 10.17
CA GLU A 193 10.85 -1.82 11.50
C GLU A 193 10.40 -0.35 11.44
N LYS A 194 10.81 0.39 10.41
CA LYS A 194 10.31 1.76 10.17
C LYS A 194 8.84 1.71 9.77
N CYS A 195 8.48 0.84 8.82
CA CYS A 195 7.10 0.61 8.41
C CYS A 195 6.20 0.25 9.60
N ALA A 196 6.67 -0.59 10.52
CA ALA A 196 5.90 -0.99 11.71
C ALA A 196 5.70 0.17 12.69
N ARG A 197 6.72 1.02 12.89
CA ARG A 197 6.57 2.26 13.67
C ARG A 197 5.65 3.27 12.95
N ASN A 198 5.67 3.34 11.62
CA ASN A 198 4.78 4.19 10.82
C ASN A 198 3.32 3.73 10.90
N ALA A 199 3.05 2.42 10.89
CA ALA A 199 1.73 1.85 11.16
C ALA A 199 1.21 2.31 12.53
N LEU A 200 2.03 2.14 13.58
CA LEU A 200 1.69 2.52 14.95
C LEU A 200 1.44 4.03 15.10
N ARG A 201 2.28 4.88 14.50
CA ARG A 201 2.08 6.34 14.45
C ARG A 201 0.75 6.72 13.81
N THR A 202 0.42 6.08 12.69
CA THR A 202 -0.82 6.33 11.94
C THR A 202 -2.04 5.90 12.73
N ILE A 203 -2.00 4.71 13.35
CA ILE A 203 -3.08 4.19 14.21
C ILE A 203 -3.30 5.13 15.41
N ALA A 204 -2.22 5.59 16.06
CA ALA A 204 -2.31 6.58 17.15
C ALA A 204 -2.89 7.92 16.67
N ALA A 205 -2.46 8.41 15.50
CA ALA A 205 -2.95 9.66 14.91
C ALA A 205 -4.41 9.61 14.45
N SER A 206 -4.95 8.42 14.16
CA SER A 206 -6.38 8.24 13.86
C SER A 206 -7.28 8.60 15.05
N GLY A 207 -6.78 8.42 16.28
CA GLY A 207 -7.54 8.61 17.51
C GLY A 207 -8.59 7.52 17.75
N THR A 208 -8.51 6.37 17.07
CA THR A 208 -9.40 5.23 17.34
C THR A 208 -9.30 4.74 18.78
N LEU A 209 -10.45 4.39 19.36
CA LEU A 209 -10.55 3.85 20.72
C LEU A 209 -10.31 2.32 20.78
N ASP A 210 -10.50 1.63 19.66
CA ASP A 210 -10.21 0.20 19.47
C ASP A 210 -9.15 0.05 18.36
N PRO A 211 -7.86 0.34 18.64
CA PRO A 211 -6.80 0.23 17.65
C PRO A 211 -6.44 -1.24 17.38
N PRO A 212 -6.35 -1.66 16.10
CA PRO A 212 -6.00 -3.03 15.75
C PRO A 212 -4.57 -3.38 16.19
N PRO A 213 -4.29 -4.68 16.41
CA PRO A 213 -2.92 -5.15 16.60
C PRO A 213 -2.08 -4.94 15.33
N VAL A 214 -0.79 -4.65 15.51
CA VAL A 214 0.19 -4.52 14.42
C VAL A 214 1.17 -5.69 14.51
N ALA A 215 1.32 -6.48 13.46
CA ALA A 215 2.28 -7.59 13.39
C ALA A 215 3.39 -7.30 12.38
N MET A 216 4.65 -7.50 12.78
CA MET A 216 5.81 -7.27 11.92
C MET A 216 6.12 -8.52 11.08
N GLY A 217 6.38 -8.34 9.79
CA GLY A 217 6.52 -9.42 8.81
C GLY A 217 7.87 -9.45 8.11
N CYS A 218 7.85 -9.85 6.84
CA CYS A 218 9.04 -10.11 6.05
C CYS A 218 9.92 -8.86 5.86
N GLU A 219 11.15 -8.95 6.35
CA GLU A 219 12.20 -7.91 6.27
C GLU A 219 12.76 -7.68 4.84
N ARG A 220 12.51 -8.61 3.91
CA ARG A 220 13.08 -8.61 2.54
C ARG A 220 12.22 -9.44 1.58
N PRO A 221 12.30 -9.18 0.25
CA PRO A 221 11.69 -10.02 -0.77
C PRO A 221 12.12 -11.50 -0.72
N LEU A 222 11.33 -12.37 -1.35
CA LEU A 222 11.55 -13.82 -1.42
C LEU A 222 12.91 -14.17 -2.03
N ARG A 223 13.29 -13.51 -3.14
CA ARG A 223 14.51 -13.85 -3.91
C ARG A 223 15.37 -12.64 -4.34
N ARG A 224 14.90 -11.41 -4.15
CA ARG A 224 15.61 -10.16 -4.50
C ARG A 224 16.14 -9.42 -3.28
N ASP A 225 17.08 -8.52 -3.52
CA ASP A 225 17.48 -7.51 -2.54
C ASP A 225 16.33 -6.52 -2.28
N LEU A 226 16.21 -6.02 -1.05
CA LEU A 226 15.21 -5.02 -0.70
C LEU A 226 15.49 -3.69 -1.43
N VAL A 227 14.51 -3.21 -2.19
CA VAL A 227 14.44 -1.84 -2.72
C VAL A 227 13.52 -1.02 -1.82
N THR A 228 13.87 0.24 -1.58
CA THR A 228 13.07 1.16 -0.75
C THR A 228 12.85 2.49 -1.49
N ALA A 229 11.86 3.28 -1.06
CA ALA A 229 11.41 4.49 -1.76
C ALA A 229 11.60 5.81 -0.96
N PRO A 230 12.77 6.09 -0.34
CA PRO A 230 12.97 7.32 0.44
C PRO A 230 12.94 8.60 -0.39
N HIS A 231 13.08 8.50 -1.71
CA HIS A 231 12.91 9.60 -2.65
C HIS A 231 11.45 10.07 -2.77
N VAL A 232 10.48 9.19 -2.46
CA VAL A 232 9.05 9.50 -2.35
C VAL A 232 8.69 9.79 -0.89
N HIS A 233 8.91 8.82 0.00
CA HIS A 233 8.35 8.83 1.36
C HIS A 233 9.29 9.38 2.44
N GLY A 234 10.54 9.72 2.13
CA GLY A 234 11.48 10.24 3.13
C GLY A 234 12.35 9.16 3.76
N GLN A 235 13.36 9.58 4.52
CA GLN A 235 14.31 8.67 5.18
C GLN A 235 13.68 7.88 6.32
N ASP A 236 12.59 8.38 6.91
CA ASP A 236 11.75 7.66 7.88
C ASP A 236 10.62 6.84 7.24
N GLY A 237 10.37 7.02 5.94
CA GLY A 237 9.23 6.44 5.23
C GLY A 237 7.90 7.17 5.46
N LEU A 238 7.87 8.30 6.15
CA LEU A 238 6.64 8.98 6.57
C LEU A 238 6.74 10.52 6.46
N GLY A 239 7.35 11.01 5.38
CA GLY A 239 7.48 12.42 5.07
C GLY A 239 8.62 13.16 5.77
N ASP A 240 9.54 12.46 6.44
CA ASP A 240 10.56 13.01 7.36
C ASP A 240 9.97 13.73 8.59
N VAL A 241 8.78 13.29 9.04
CA VAL A 241 8.03 13.88 10.18
C VAL A 241 7.66 12.89 11.29
N ALA A 242 8.35 11.75 11.41
CA ALA A 242 8.09 10.71 12.41
C ALA A 242 8.11 11.18 13.89
N THR A 243 9.06 12.03 14.27
CA THR A 243 9.43 12.28 15.69
C THR A 243 8.34 12.87 16.58
N PRO A 244 7.48 13.82 16.13
CA PRO A 244 6.36 14.32 16.92
C PRO A 244 5.33 13.25 17.32
N PHE A 245 5.26 12.12 16.60
CA PHE A 245 4.22 11.10 16.75
C PHE A 245 4.68 9.84 17.53
N ASP A 246 5.90 9.83 18.07
CA ASP A 246 6.47 8.67 18.78
C ASP A 246 6.00 8.48 20.23
N LYS A 247 5.25 9.43 20.80
CA LYS A 247 4.84 9.40 22.21
C LYS A 247 3.68 8.43 22.44
N GLY A 248 3.87 7.46 23.34
CA GLY A 248 2.82 6.54 23.78
C GLY A 248 2.44 5.46 22.76
N LEU A 249 3.28 5.23 21.75
CA LEU A 249 3.08 4.12 20.81
C LEU A 249 3.12 2.78 21.55
N ARG A 250 2.21 1.88 21.17
CA ARG A 250 2.27 0.46 21.55
C ARG A 250 3.44 -0.21 20.83
N ASP A 251 3.93 -1.33 21.35
CA ASP A 251 4.81 -2.20 20.59
C ASP A 251 3.99 -3.08 19.61
N PRO A 252 4.59 -3.54 18.50
CA PRO A 252 4.00 -4.58 17.66
C PRO A 252 3.74 -5.88 18.46
N LEU A 253 2.86 -6.73 17.92
CA LEU A 253 2.75 -8.12 18.35
C LEU A 253 4.10 -8.83 18.27
N ARG A 254 4.32 -9.76 19.19
CA ARG A 254 5.47 -10.69 19.15
C ARG A 254 5.33 -11.80 18.11
N VAL A 255 4.11 -11.99 17.59
CA VAL A 255 3.82 -12.95 16.51
C VAL A 255 4.19 -12.34 15.17
N HIS A 256 4.71 -13.14 14.24
CA HIS A 256 5.09 -12.66 12.92
C HIS A 256 3.85 -12.40 12.07
N ALA A 257 3.90 -11.43 11.14
CA ALA A 257 2.77 -11.07 10.28
C ALA A 257 2.12 -12.28 9.59
N VAL A 258 2.94 -13.20 9.07
CA VAL A 258 2.49 -14.42 8.39
C VAL A 258 1.71 -15.35 9.33
N ASP A 259 2.06 -15.39 10.63
CA ASP A 259 1.28 -16.11 11.65
C ASP A 259 -0.04 -15.41 11.93
N ALA A 260 -0.01 -14.09 12.15
CA ALA A 260 -1.22 -13.29 12.36
C ALA A 260 -2.23 -13.41 11.20
N ILE A 261 -1.75 -13.48 9.95
CA ILE A 261 -2.60 -13.72 8.77
C ILE A 261 -3.26 -15.09 8.84
N LEU A 262 -2.49 -16.17 9.02
CA LEU A 262 -3.04 -17.53 9.07
C LEU A 262 -3.99 -17.72 10.27
N GLU A 263 -3.65 -17.20 11.45
CA GLU A 263 -4.50 -17.26 12.64
C GLU A 263 -5.83 -16.52 12.40
N THR A 264 -5.79 -15.32 11.80
CA THR A 264 -6.99 -14.52 11.53
C THR A 264 -7.88 -15.18 10.48
N VAL A 265 -7.30 -15.70 9.40
CA VAL A 265 -8.04 -16.41 8.33
C VAL A 265 -8.62 -17.72 8.84
N SER A 266 -7.84 -18.53 9.57
CA SER A 266 -8.32 -19.79 10.17
C SER A 266 -9.42 -19.57 11.22
N ALA A 267 -9.43 -18.42 11.90
CA ALA A 267 -10.47 -18.11 12.88
C ALA A 267 -11.81 -17.70 12.24
N ARG A 268 -11.81 -17.20 11.00
CA ARG A 268 -13.02 -16.77 10.26
C ARG A 268 -12.99 -17.17 8.78
N PRO A 269 -13.10 -18.48 8.49
CA PRO A 269 -13.01 -18.99 7.13
C PRO A 269 -14.12 -18.45 6.23
N GLY A 270 -13.75 -17.94 5.05
CA GLY A 270 -14.68 -17.35 4.07
C GLY A 270 -15.09 -15.91 4.37
N GLU A 271 -14.65 -15.31 5.48
CA GLU A 271 -15.04 -13.94 5.87
C GLU A 271 -13.93 -12.90 5.62
N ILE A 272 -12.68 -13.22 5.94
CA ILE A 272 -11.55 -12.27 5.92
C ILE A 272 -11.26 -11.81 4.49
N THR A 273 -11.32 -10.49 4.29
CA THR A 273 -10.77 -9.83 3.10
C THR A 273 -9.39 -9.27 3.44
N ILE A 274 -8.36 -9.60 2.66
CA ILE A 274 -7.01 -9.05 2.87
C ILE A 274 -6.83 -7.86 1.93
N VAL A 275 -6.46 -6.70 2.45
CA VAL A 275 -6.12 -5.52 1.66
C VAL A 275 -4.61 -5.35 1.67
N ALA A 276 -3.96 -5.71 0.57
CA ALA A 276 -2.51 -5.57 0.40
C ALA A 276 -2.18 -4.23 -0.27
N LEU A 277 -1.39 -3.42 0.41
CA LEU A 277 -0.97 -2.07 0.02
C LEU A 277 0.52 -2.01 -0.33
N GLY A 278 1.30 -3.00 0.11
CA GLY A 278 2.74 -3.10 -0.14
C GLY A 278 3.17 -4.31 -0.97
N PRO A 279 4.47 -4.60 -1.04
CA PRO A 279 5.03 -5.79 -1.66
C PRO A 279 4.43 -7.08 -1.08
N LEU A 280 4.01 -8.01 -1.95
CA LEU A 280 3.15 -9.14 -1.59
C LEU A 280 3.85 -10.28 -0.79
N THR A 281 5.03 -10.02 -0.24
CA THR A 281 5.93 -10.99 0.39
C THR A 281 5.31 -11.72 1.57
N ASN A 282 4.58 -11.02 2.45
CA ASN A 282 3.87 -11.65 3.58
C ASN A 282 2.82 -12.65 3.08
N LEU A 283 1.99 -12.24 2.10
CA LEU A 283 0.91 -13.08 1.56
C LEU A 283 1.47 -14.30 0.81
N ALA A 284 2.48 -14.10 -0.04
CA ALA A 284 3.15 -15.20 -0.72
C ALA A 284 3.81 -16.18 0.26
N THR A 285 4.43 -15.68 1.33
CA THR A 285 4.98 -16.53 2.39
C THR A 285 3.89 -17.30 3.13
N ALA A 286 2.71 -16.71 3.35
CA ALA A 286 1.56 -17.39 3.94
C ALA A 286 1.05 -18.51 3.02
N ILE A 287 0.88 -18.22 1.72
CA ILE A 287 0.40 -19.17 0.70
C ILE A 287 1.37 -20.33 0.52
N LEU A 288 2.68 -20.07 0.47
CA LEU A 288 3.70 -21.11 0.35
C LEU A 288 3.83 -21.99 1.60
N ARG A 289 3.46 -21.46 2.77
CA ARG A 289 3.54 -22.16 4.06
C ARG A 289 2.28 -22.99 4.36
N ASP A 290 1.10 -22.43 4.13
CA ASP A 290 -0.19 -23.08 4.36
C ASP A 290 -1.21 -22.63 3.29
N PRO A 291 -1.17 -23.26 2.11
CA PRO A 291 -2.11 -22.94 1.04
C PRO A 291 -3.55 -23.33 1.41
N SER A 292 -3.74 -24.33 2.27
CA SER A 292 -5.06 -24.77 2.76
C SER A 292 -5.76 -23.68 3.58
N THR A 293 -5.06 -23.07 4.53
CA THR A 293 -5.62 -21.97 5.33
C THR A 293 -5.79 -20.71 4.46
N MET A 294 -4.81 -20.38 3.61
CA MET A 294 -4.95 -19.20 2.72
C MET A 294 -6.11 -19.33 1.72
N ALA A 295 -6.45 -20.54 1.26
CA ALA A 295 -7.63 -20.79 0.43
C ALA A 295 -8.98 -20.50 1.14
N LEU A 296 -8.98 -20.30 2.46
CA LEU A 296 -10.15 -19.86 3.23
C LEU A 296 -10.30 -18.33 3.25
N THR A 297 -9.37 -17.58 2.65
CA THR A 297 -9.47 -16.13 2.47
C THR A 297 -10.61 -15.82 1.50
N LYS A 298 -11.45 -14.83 1.83
CA LYS A 298 -12.61 -14.45 1.01
C LYS A 298 -12.19 -13.80 -0.32
N GLU A 299 -11.26 -12.86 -0.25
CA GLU A 299 -10.76 -12.06 -1.36
C GLU A 299 -9.44 -11.39 -0.92
N ILE A 300 -8.52 -11.19 -1.86
CA ILE A 300 -7.34 -10.34 -1.68
C ILE A 300 -7.49 -9.12 -2.59
N VAL A 301 -7.62 -7.94 -1.99
CA VAL A 301 -7.63 -6.65 -2.69
C VAL A 301 -6.21 -6.10 -2.70
N VAL A 302 -5.60 -5.98 -3.88
CA VAL A 302 -4.18 -5.62 -4.03
C VAL A 302 -4.04 -4.23 -4.66
N MET A 303 -3.37 -3.28 -4.00
CA MET A 303 -2.79 -2.13 -4.67
C MET A 303 -1.51 -2.58 -5.38
N GLY A 304 -1.49 -2.48 -6.71
CA GLY A 304 -0.28 -2.72 -7.48
C GLY A 304 -0.53 -3.17 -8.92
N GLY A 305 0.55 -3.27 -9.68
CA GLY A 305 0.54 -3.64 -11.09
C GLY A 305 0.09 -2.52 -12.04
N ALA A 306 0.32 -2.73 -13.34
CA ALA A 306 -0.09 -1.85 -14.43
C ALA A 306 -0.43 -2.71 -15.66
N LEU A 307 -1.60 -2.51 -16.30
CA LEU A 307 -2.09 -3.35 -17.41
C LEU A 307 -2.11 -2.63 -18.76
N ALA A 308 -2.55 -1.38 -18.80
CA ALA A 308 -2.71 -0.57 -20.00
C ALA A 308 -2.02 0.80 -19.90
N CYS A 309 -1.23 1.01 -18.84
CA CYS A 309 -0.50 2.24 -18.56
C CYS A 309 0.98 1.96 -18.24
N PRO A 310 1.86 2.98 -18.25
CA PRO A 310 3.26 2.84 -17.86
C PRO A 310 3.43 2.48 -16.37
N GLY A 311 4.58 1.88 -16.04
CA GLY A 311 5.01 1.70 -14.66
C GLY A 311 5.38 3.01 -13.94
N ASN A 312 5.58 2.94 -12.62
CA ASN A 312 6.02 4.07 -11.78
C ASN A 312 7.49 3.97 -11.34
N VAL A 313 8.03 2.74 -11.22
CA VAL A 313 9.42 2.45 -10.85
C VAL A 313 10.30 2.10 -12.05
N THR A 314 9.76 1.36 -13.03
CA THR A 314 10.34 1.19 -14.38
C THR A 314 9.34 1.65 -15.44
N GLU A 315 9.68 1.56 -16.71
CA GLU A 315 8.78 1.87 -17.83
C GLU A 315 7.50 1.01 -17.83
N VAL A 316 7.54 -0.19 -17.25
CA VAL A 316 6.48 -1.21 -17.34
C VAL A 316 6.07 -1.85 -16.01
N ALA A 317 6.84 -1.64 -14.94
CA ALA A 317 6.57 -2.22 -13.63
C ALA A 317 6.05 -1.17 -12.64
N GLU A 318 5.06 -1.57 -11.87
CA GLU A 318 4.59 -0.88 -10.68
C GLU A 318 5.45 -1.33 -9.48
N TYR A 319 5.68 -0.43 -8.51
CA TYR A 319 6.57 -0.60 -7.36
C TYR A 319 6.35 -1.87 -6.54
N ASN A 320 5.13 -2.15 -6.06
CA ASN A 320 4.83 -3.33 -5.23
C ASN A 320 5.12 -4.64 -5.98
N PHE A 321 4.75 -4.68 -7.26
CA PHE A 321 5.05 -5.81 -8.15
C PHE A 321 6.53 -5.93 -8.52
N PHE A 322 7.27 -4.82 -8.57
CA PHE A 322 8.71 -4.78 -8.84
C PHE A 322 9.57 -5.12 -7.62
N ALA A 323 9.11 -4.79 -6.41
CA ALA A 323 9.80 -5.07 -5.16
C ALA A 323 9.86 -6.58 -4.87
N ASP A 324 8.77 -7.31 -5.10
CA ASP A 324 8.76 -8.79 -5.06
C ASP A 324 7.92 -9.45 -6.17
N PRO A 325 8.46 -9.53 -7.40
CA PRO A 325 7.83 -10.18 -8.55
C PRO A 325 7.45 -11.66 -8.32
N GLU A 326 8.24 -12.43 -7.56
CA GLU A 326 7.85 -13.82 -7.28
C GLU A 326 6.71 -13.89 -6.27
N ALA A 327 6.69 -13.03 -5.25
CA ALA A 327 5.57 -12.97 -4.33
C ALA A 327 4.27 -12.58 -5.06
N ALA A 328 4.35 -11.60 -5.96
CA ALA A 328 3.22 -11.24 -6.81
C ALA A 328 2.75 -12.42 -7.68
N GLN A 329 3.67 -13.14 -8.34
CA GLN A 329 3.31 -14.34 -9.11
C GLN A 329 2.64 -15.43 -8.25
N VAL A 330 3.15 -15.68 -7.04
CA VAL A 330 2.57 -16.64 -6.09
C VAL A 330 1.14 -16.24 -5.69
N VAL A 331 0.90 -14.97 -5.37
CA VAL A 331 -0.45 -14.49 -5.00
C VAL A 331 -1.42 -14.62 -6.17
N LEU A 332 -1.02 -14.21 -7.39
CA LEU A 332 -1.89 -14.33 -8.58
C LEU A 332 -2.17 -15.80 -8.98
N HIS A 333 -1.34 -16.75 -8.56
CA HIS A 333 -1.52 -18.19 -8.82
C HIS A 333 -2.04 -18.98 -7.62
N SER A 334 -2.46 -18.31 -6.55
CA SER A 334 -2.93 -18.93 -5.30
C SER A 334 -4.30 -19.65 -5.43
N GLY A 335 -5.12 -19.24 -6.39
CA GLY A 335 -6.52 -19.71 -6.52
C GLY A 335 -7.52 -18.95 -5.64
N VAL A 336 -7.08 -18.01 -4.81
CA VAL A 336 -7.94 -17.05 -4.10
C VAL A 336 -8.44 -15.99 -5.10
N GLU A 337 -9.65 -15.44 -4.91
CA GLU A 337 -10.12 -14.30 -5.73
C GLU A 337 -9.23 -13.07 -5.46
N VAL A 338 -8.59 -12.56 -6.51
CA VAL A 338 -7.74 -11.36 -6.45
C VAL A 338 -8.40 -10.20 -7.18
N SER A 339 -8.79 -9.17 -6.43
CA SER A 339 -9.19 -7.88 -6.98
C SER A 339 -8.00 -6.92 -7.02
N LEU A 340 -7.61 -6.50 -8.21
CA LEU A 340 -6.45 -5.61 -8.40
C LEU A 340 -6.90 -4.14 -8.51
N CYS A 341 -6.16 -3.27 -7.83
CA CYS A 341 -6.21 -1.81 -7.90
C CYS A 341 -4.93 -1.29 -8.59
N PRO A 342 -4.82 -1.40 -9.92
CA PRO A 342 -3.60 -1.07 -10.66
C PRO A 342 -3.38 0.44 -10.83
N LEU A 343 -2.21 0.80 -11.37
CA LEU A 343 -1.91 2.16 -11.83
C LEU A 343 -2.95 2.71 -12.82
N ASP A 344 -3.61 1.83 -13.59
CA ASP A 344 -4.71 2.18 -14.50
C ASP A 344 -5.89 2.84 -13.77
N ALA A 345 -6.22 2.39 -12.56
CA ALA A 345 -7.26 2.97 -11.71
C ALA A 345 -6.72 4.09 -10.83
N THR A 346 -5.63 3.84 -10.11
CA THR A 346 -5.10 4.77 -9.09
C THR A 346 -4.55 6.06 -9.69
N SER A 347 -4.09 6.06 -10.95
CA SER A 347 -3.70 7.30 -11.65
C SER A 347 -4.87 8.25 -11.95
N GLN A 348 -6.12 7.78 -11.79
CA GLN A 348 -7.33 8.61 -11.88
C GLN A 348 -7.73 9.21 -10.51
N ALA A 349 -7.28 8.60 -9.41
CA ALA A 349 -7.58 8.98 -8.03
C ALA A 349 -6.70 10.15 -7.55
N LEU A 350 -6.75 11.28 -8.24
CA LEU A 350 -5.90 12.44 -7.97
C LEU A 350 -6.54 13.39 -6.96
N LEU A 351 -5.82 13.67 -5.87
CA LEU A 351 -6.16 14.68 -4.87
C LEU A 351 -5.41 15.99 -5.17
N GLU A 352 -6.15 17.07 -5.37
CA GLU A 352 -5.55 18.41 -5.50
C GLU A 352 -5.12 18.98 -4.14
N ARG A 353 -3.95 19.62 -4.10
CA ARG A 353 -3.43 20.32 -2.92
C ARG A 353 -4.41 21.40 -2.42
N SER A 354 -5.03 22.14 -3.35
CA SER A 354 -6.05 23.18 -3.13
C SER A 354 -7.25 22.65 -2.33
N GLU A 355 -7.82 21.53 -2.76
CA GLU A 355 -8.97 20.89 -2.13
C GLU A 355 -8.61 20.31 -0.77
N LEU A 356 -7.47 19.62 -0.67
CA LEU A 356 -6.93 19.14 0.60
C LEU A 356 -6.77 20.27 1.62
N GLU A 357 -6.10 21.36 1.24
CA GLU A 357 -5.90 22.52 2.12
C GLU A 357 -7.22 23.17 2.52
N ARG A 358 -8.22 23.20 1.63
CA ARG A 358 -9.58 23.67 1.95
C ARG A 358 -10.23 22.80 3.01
N ARG A 359 -10.29 21.48 2.79
CA ARG A 359 -10.86 20.51 3.75
C ARG A 359 -10.14 20.53 5.10
N LEU A 360 -8.82 20.71 5.09
CA LEU A 360 -7.99 20.80 6.29
C LEU A 360 -8.21 22.07 7.10
N ARG A 361 -8.64 23.20 6.51
CA ARG A 361 -8.90 24.45 7.26
C ARG A 361 -10.10 24.33 8.20
N ASP A 362 -11.17 23.68 7.73
CA ASP A 362 -12.45 23.63 8.44
C ASP A 362 -12.57 22.41 9.37
N SER A 363 -11.69 21.41 9.19
CA SER A 363 -11.69 20.17 9.97
C SER A 363 -11.15 20.32 11.40
N ARG A 364 -11.69 19.47 12.28
CA ARG A 364 -11.22 19.25 13.66
C ARG A 364 -10.92 17.78 13.98
N ARG A 365 -10.77 16.90 12.97
CA ARG A 365 -10.39 15.51 13.21
C ARG A 365 -8.94 15.43 13.73
N LEU A 366 -8.67 14.48 14.63
CA LEU A 366 -7.34 14.25 15.22
C LEU A 366 -6.28 13.93 14.16
N SER A 367 -6.67 13.18 13.13
CA SER A 367 -5.87 12.85 11.95
C SER A 367 -5.31 14.08 11.20
N CYS A 368 -5.99 15.23 11.22
CA CYS A 368 -5.64 16.36 10.36
C CYS A 368 -4.27 16.99 10.67
N GLY A 369 -3.81 16.94 11.92
CA GLY A 369 -2.46 17.38 12.28
C GLY A 369 -1.37 16.49 11.67
N PHE A 370 -1.61 15.18 11.64
CA PHE A 370 -0.73 14.18 11.04
C PHE A 370 -0.76 14.24 9.51
N VAL A 371 -1.94 14.31 8.90
CA VAL A 371 -2.12 14.48 7.44
C VAL A 371 -1.39 15.73 6.93
N ARG A 372 -1.48 16.86 7.65
CA ARG A 372 -0.73 18.10 7.33
C ARG A 372 0.80 17.92 7.38
N ALA A 373 1.30 17.01 8.23
CA ALA A 373 2.73 16.79 8.40
C ALA A 373 3.32 15.87 7.32
N ILE A 374 2.63 14.78 6.97
CA ILE A 374 3.18 13.75 6.06
C ILE A 374 3.09 14.13 4.57
N LEU A 375 2.02 14.83 4.16
CA LEU A 375 1.72 15.07 2.75
C LEU A 375 2.61 16.08 2.00
N PRO A 376 3.21 17.13 2.61
CA PRO A 376 4.01 18.11 1.87
C PRO A 376 5.13 17.49 1.01
N ARG A 377 5.78 16.43 1.50
CA ARG A 377 6.81 15.69 0.76
C ARG A 377 6.23 14.94 -0.44
N TYR A 378 5.09 14.28 -0.25
CA TYR A 378 4.44 13.47 -1.28
C TYR A 378 3.94 14.35 -2.44
N PHE A 379 3.37 15.52 -2.15
CA PHE A 379 3.07 16.51 -3.19
C PHE A 379 4.33 17.06 -3.86
N ALA A 380 5.41 17.34 -3.12
CA ALA A 380 6.65 17.82 -3.73
C ALA A 380 7.24 16.80 -4.72
N PHE A 381 7.22 15.51 -4.39
CA PHE A 381 7.58 14.44 -5.32
C PHE A 381 6.67 14.42 -6.55
N ALA A 382 5.34 14.47 -6.36
CA ALA A 382 4.37 14.45 -7.45
C ALA A 382 4.52 15.65 -8.39
N GLU A 383 4.76 16.85 -7.87
CA GLU A 383 5.06 18.07 -8.62
C GLU A 383 6.31 17.89 -9.51
N THR A 384 7.37 17.22 -9.03
CA THR A 384 8.56 16.96 -9.87
C THR A 384 8.31 15.98 -11.03
N ARG A 385 7.32 15.10 -10.91
CA ARG A 385 6.98 14.07 -11.91
C ARG A 385 5.90 14.52 -12.90
N ARG A 386 4.88 15.22 -12.42
CA ARG A 386 3.67 15.58 -13.19
C ARG A 386 3.61 17.06 -13.58
N GLY A 387 4.27 17.95 -12.84
CA GLY A 387 4.22 19.40 -13.05
C GLY A 387 3.02 20.10 -12.40
N ASP A 388 2.12 19.33 -11.79
CA ASP A 388 0.87 19.80 -11.17
C ASP A 388 0.86 19.51 -9.66
N ALA A 389 0.17 20.35 -8.88
CA ALA A 389 0.03 20.21 -7.42
C ALA A 389 -1.04 19.16 -7.02
N VAL A 390 -0.92 17.96 -7.59
CA VAL A 390 -1.83 16.82 -7.37
C VAL A 390 -1.03 15.60 -6.91
N CYS A 391 -1.57 14.80 -6.00
CA CYS A 391 -1.01 13.50 -5.63
C CYS A 391 -2.00 12.37 -5.92
N ALA A 392 -1.50 11.17 -6.24
CA ALA A 392 -2.37 10.02 -6.46
C ALA A 392 -2.64 9.30 -5.14
N LEU A 393 -3.90 8.94 -4.89
CA LEU A 393 -4.29 8.16 -3.72
C LEU A 393 -4.27 6.68 -4.08
N HIS A 394 -3.07 6.11 -4.21
CA HIS A 394 -2.84 4.71 -4.59
C HIS A 394 -3.49 3.74 -3.59
N ASP A 395 -2.96 3.66 -2.38
CA ASP A 395 -3.42 2.74 -1.34
C ASP A 395 -4.81 3.07 -0.79
N PRO A 396 -5.18 4.35 -0.59
CA PRO A 396 -6.54 4.68 -0.16
C PRO A 396 -7.60 4.22 -1.16
N LEU A 397 -7.29 4.10 -2.46
CA LEU A 397 -8.23 3.54 -3.42
C LEU A 397 -8.44 2.03 -3.20
N ALA A 398 -7.41 1.25 -2.90
CA ALA A 398 -7.57 -0.18 -2.60
C ALA A 398 -8.45 -0.39 -1.35
N VAL A 399 -8.24 0.40 -0.29
CA VAL A 399 -9.14 0.44 0.88
C VAL A 399 -10.55 0.90 0.50
N GLY A 400 -10.67 1.91 -0.37
CA GLY A 400 -11.95 2.38 -0.90
C GLY A 400 -12.73 1.30 -1.64
N LEU A 401 -12.07 0.48 -2.45
CA LEU A 401 -12.68 -0.66 -3.16
C LEU A 401 -13.04 -1.82 -2.21
N ALA A 402 -12.25 -2.03 -1.16
CA ALA A 402 -12.60 -2.97 -0.08
C ALA A 402 -13.82 -2.49 0.74
N ILE A 403 -14.04 -1.18 0.87
CA ILE A 403 -15.24 -0.57 1.46
C ILE A 403 -16.44 -0.67 0.51
N ASP A 404 -16.32 -0.17 -0.71
CA ASP A 404 -17.38 -0.12 -1.73
C ASP A 404 -16.82 -0.47 -3.12
N PRO A 405 -16.98 -1.72 -3.59
CA PRO A 405 -16.52 -2.12 -4.91
C PRO A 405 -17.34 -1.48 -6.05
N THR A 406 -18.45 -0.78 -5.78
CA THR A 406 -19.20 -0.04 -6.81
C THR A 406 -18.56 1.30 -7.17
N LEU A 407 -17.46 1.68 -6.52
CA LEU A 407 -16.63 2.81 -6.93
C LEU A 407 -15.90 2.55 -8.25
N ALA A 408 -15.68 1.30 -8.65
CA ALA A 408 -14.99 0.97 -9.90
C ALA A 408 -15.75 0.00 -10.80
N ARG A 409 -15.51 0.12 -12.12
CA ARG A 409 -15.76 -0.95 -13.09
C ARG A 409 -14.56 -1.88 -13.09
N PHE A 410 -14.83 -3.18 -13.00
CA PHE A 410 -13.81 -4.21 -13.05
C PHE A 410 -13.95 -5.05 -14.32
N ASP A 411 -12.81 -5.32 -14.94
CA ASP A 411 -12.68 -6.21 -16.08
C ASP A 411 -11.82 -7.43 -15.62
N ARG A 412 -12.09 -8.65 -16.11
CA ARG A 412 -11.34 -9.85 -15.73
C ARG A 412 -10.28 -10.21 -16.75
N PHE A 413 -9.17 -10.78 -16.27
CA PHE A 413 -8.01 -11.15 -17.09
C PHE A 413 -7.37 -12.44 -16.59
N ARG A 414 -6.75 -13.18 -17.53
CA ARG A 414 -5.65 -14.09 -17.20
C ARG A 414 -4.37 -13.24 -17.09
N CYS A 415 -3.79 -13.19 -15.91
CA CYS A 415 -2.58 -12.45 -15.59
C CYS A 415 -1.46 -13.36 -15.11
N ASP A 416 -0.22 -12.97 -15.41
CA ASP A 416 1.02 -13.53 -14.87
C ASP A 416 1.99 -12.37 -14.54
N VAL A 417 3.11 -12.66 -13.87
CA VAL A 417 4.14 -11.66 -13.55
C VAL A 417 5.47 -12.08 -14.17
N GLU A 418 6.10 -11.16 -14.90
CA GLU A 418 7.44 -11.40 -15.44
C GLU A 418 8.50 -11.27 -14.33
N THR A 419 9.31 -12.32 -14.15
CA THR A 419 10.27 -12.45 -13.05
C THR A 419 11.73 -12.48 -13.53
N ASP A 420 12.00 -12.96 -14.75
CA ASP A 420 13.36 -13.20 -15.27
C ASP A 420 13.79 -12.19 -16.37
N GLY A 421 12.83 -11.42 -16.91
CA GLY A 421 13.03 -10.49 -18.04
C GLY A 421 13.86 -9.23 -17.73
N LYS A 422 14.96 -9.01 -18.44
CA LYS A 422 15.92 -7.89 -18.22
C LYS A 422 15.35 -6.46 -18.23
N LEU A 423 14.23 -6.24 -18.91
CA LEU A 423 13.55 -4.94 -19.03
C LEU A 423 12.16 -4.93 -18.39
N THR A 424 11.65 -6.11 -18.05
CA THR A 424 10.24 -6.37 -17.80
C THR A 424 9.99 -7.08 -16.48
N THR A 425 11.03 -7.38 -15.67
CA THR A 425 10.86 -7.85 -14.29
C THR A 425 9.89 -6.95 -13.52
N GLY A 426 8.88 -7.54 -12.88
CA GLY A 426 7.80 -6.84 -12.16
C GLY A 426 6.67 -6.34 -13.05
N MET A 427 6.71 -6.57 -14.37
CA MET A 427 5.58 -6.28 -15.26
C MET A 427 4.44 -7.26 -15.00
N LEU A 428 3.23 -6.72 -14.80
CA LEU A 428 2.00 -7.48 -14.82
C LEU A 428 1.60 -7.76 -16.27
N VAL A 429 1.65 -9.02 -16.68
CA VAL A 429 1.34 -9.46 -18.05
C VAL A 429 -0.10 -9.96 -18.09
N ALA A 430 -1.01 -9.11 -18.58
CA ALA A 430 -2.41 -9.47 -18.81
C ALA A 430 -2.63 -9.99 -20.24
N ASP A 431 -3.27 -11.14 -20.37
CA ASP A 431 -3.68 -11.70 -21.65
C ASP A 431 -4.96 -11.02 -22.15
N ARG A 432 -4.79 -10.10 -23.11
CA ARG A 432 -5.84 -9.24 -23.67
C ARG A 432 -6.30 -9.68 -25.05
N ARG A 433 -5.97 -10.91 -25.47
CA ARG A 433 -6.41 -11.51 -26.74
C ARG A 433 -7.88 -11.92 -26.64
N GLU A 434 -8.59 -11.97 -27.77
CA GLU A 434 -9.97 -12.46 -27.85
C GLU A 434 -10.15 -13.90 -27.33
N ARG A 435 -9.07 -14.68 -27.33
CA ARG A 435 -9.01 -16.05 -26.79
C ARG A 435 -7.81 -16.16 -25.85
N PRO A 436 -8.01 -15.94 -24.54
CA PRO A 436 -6.93 -16.08 -23.56
C PRO A 436 -6.39 -17.51 -23.50
N SER A 437 -5.12 -17.68 -23.15
CA SER A 437 -4.46 -19.01 -23.08
C SER A 437 -4.70 -19.77 -21.76
N GLY A 438 -5.52 -19.24 -20.86
CA GLY A 438 -5.82 -19.86 -19.56
C GLY A 438 -6.99 -19.19 -18.85
N GLN A 439 -7.37 -19.74 -17.70
CA GLN A 439 -8.46 -19.22 -16.88
C GLN A 439 -8.11 -17.85 -16.27
N GLU A 440 -9.09 -16.95 -16.25
CA GLU A 440 -9.01 -15.67 -15.56
C GLU A 440 -8.72 -15.86 -14.06
N ASN A 441 -7.74 -15.13 -13.54
CA ASN A 441 -7.28 -15.20 -12.15
C ASN A 441 -7.21 -13.82 -11.48
N VAL A 442 -7.48 -12.74 -12.21
CA VAL A 442 -7.49 -11.37 -11.69
C VAL A 442 -8.73 -10.63 -12.14
N ARG A 443 -9.35 -9.92 -11.20
CA ARG A 443 -10.42 -8.94 -11.42
C ARG A 443 -9.82 -7.53 -11.24
N ALA A 444 -9.45 -6.86 -12.33
CA ALA A 444 -8.75 -5.57 -12.27
C ALA A 444 -9.71 -4.38 -12.36
N ALA A 445 -9.52 -3.36 -11.53
CA ALA A 445 -10.23 -2.09 -11.64
C ALA A 445 -9.73 -1.31 -12.87
N MET A 446 -10.63 -1.01 -13.81
CA MET A 446 -10.30 -0.41 -15.12
C MET A 446 -11.11 0.87 -15.42
N GLY A 447 -11.90 1.36 -14.47
CA GLY A 447 -12.59 2.65 -14.53
C GLY A 447 -13.09 3.03 -13.14
N LEU A 448 -13.06 4.31 -12.80
CA LEU A 448 -13.26 4.80 -11.43
C LEU A 448 -14.30 5.94 -11.38
N ASP A 449 -15.24 5.88 -10.43
CA ASP A 449 -15.99 7.05 -9.99
C ASP A 449 -15.11 7.87 -9.04
N VAL A 450 -14.24 8.67 -9.65
CA VAL A 450 -13.24 9.49 -8.95
C VAL A 450 -13.90 10.40 -7.92
N ARG A 451 -15.08 10.97 -8.24
CA ARG A 451 -15.76 11.89 -7.36
C ARG A 451 -16.29 11.19 -6.10
N ARG A 452 -17.04 10.09 -6.25
CA ARG A 452 -17.52 9.32 -5.08
C ARG A 452 -16.37 8.83 -4.21
N PHE A 453 -15.26 8.42 -4.82
CA PHE A 453 -14.07 8.00 -4.09
C PHE A 453 -13.42 9.16 -3.30
N LEU A 454 -13.19 10.32 -3.93
CA LEU A 454 -12.61 11.48 -3.26
C LEU A 454 -13.52 12.03 -2.16
N ASP A 455 -14.83 12.10 -2.40
CA ASP A 455 -15.83 12.52 -1.40
C ASP A 455 -15.79 11.56 -0.19
N LEU A 456 -15.80 10.23 -0.42
CA LEU A 456 -15.63 9.21 0.64
C LEU A 456 -14.31 9.42 1.41
N PHE A 457 -13.18 9.52 0.71
CA PHE A 457 -11.86 9.67 1.33
C PHE A 457 -11.79 10.90 2.23
N LEU A 458 -12.18 12.07 1.71
CA LEU A 458 -12.08 13.34 2.43
C LEU A 458 -13.06 13.38 3.61
N ASP A 459 -14.28 12.85 3.48
CA ASP A 459 -15.26 12.83 4.58
C ASP A 459 -14.87 11.86 5.70
N ARG A 460 -14.27 10.72 5.35
CA ARG A 460 -13.74 9.75 6.32
C ARG A 460 -12.51 10.30 7.04
N VAL A 461 -11.47 10.66 6.29
CA VAL A 461 -10.15 11.01 6.85
C VAL A 461 -10.10 12.42 7.43
N LEU A 462 -10.82 13.38 6.83
CA LEU A 462 -10.83 14.80 7.24
C LEU A 462 -12.17 15.25 7.82
N GLY A 463 -13.26 14.50 7.65
CA GLY A 463 -14.58 14.90 8.16
C GLY A 463 -15.33 15.77 7.16
N SER A 464 -16.64 15.53 7.03
CA SER A 464 -17.52 16.26 6.12
C SER A 464 -17.48 17.78 6.37
N PRO A 465 -17.64 18.62 5.33
CA PRO A 465 -17.84 20.05 5.52
C PRO A 465 -19.05 20.30 6.42
N LYS A 466 -19.02 21.35 7.23
CA LYS A 466 -20.25 21.82 7.88
C LYS A 466 -21.18 22.42 6.82
N PRO A 467 -22.50 22.18 6.92
CA PRO A 467 -23.49 22.88 6.10
C PRO A 467 -23.55 24.38 6.42
#